data_AF-A0A936XMH6-F1
#
_entry.id   AF-A0A936XMH6-F1
#
_cell.length_a   1.000
_cell.length_b   1.000
_cell.length_c   1.000
_cell.angle_alpha   90.00
_cell.angle_beta   90.00
_cell.angle_gamma   90.00
#
_symmetry.space_group_name_H-M   'P 1'
#
loop_
_entity.id
_entity.type
_entity.pdbx_description
1 polymer ?
#
loop_
_entity_poly.entity_id
_entity_poly.type
_entity_poly.pdbx_seq_one_letter_code
_entity_poly.pdbx_strand_id
1 'polypeptide(L)' 'MPHSEVITDVLIVGGGPVGMTLALALADSALLQLFADRQPPALAPGPTTPRWRWPTAAGNYSNA' A
#
# COMPACT_ATOMS: atom_id res chain seq x y z
N MET A 1 -8.01 -8.92 28.10
CA MET A 1 -7.95 -7.89 27.04
C MET A 1 -9.39 -7.60 26.61
N PRO A 2 -9.91 -6.36 26.75
CA PRO A 2 -11.18 -6.02 26.12
C PRO A 2 -11.02 -6.17 24.60
N HIS A 3 -11.99 -6.81 23.95
CA HIS A 3 -12.01 -6.96 22.49
C HIS A 3 -12.96 -5.89 21.97
N SER A 4 -12.43 -4.94 21.21
CA SER A 4 -13.24 -3.89 20.59
C SER A 4 -13.87 -4.48 19.33
N GLU A 5 -15.19 -4.55 19.30
CA GLU A 5 -15.92 -4.88 18.07
C GLU A 5 -15.90 -3.67 17.13
N VAL A 6 -15.64 -3.89 15.85
CA VAL A 6 -15.65 -2.84 14.83
C VAL A 6 -16.56 -3.29 13.69
N ILE A 7 -17.56 -2.46 13.37
CA ILE A 7 -18.54 -2.70 12.31
C ILE A 7 -18.10 -1.92 11.07
N THR A 8 -18.09 -2.57 9.91
CA THR A 8 -17.71 -2.00 8.61
C THR A 8 -18.44 -2.72 7.48
N ASP A 9 -18.68 -2.03 6.37
CA ASP A 9 -19.24 -2.65 5.17
C ASP A 9 -18.16 -3.39 4.38
N VAL A 10 -16.93 -2.87 4.37
CA VAL A 10 -15.82 -3.41 3.60
C VAL A 10 -14.52 -3.34 4.41
N LEU A 11 -13.90 -4.50 4.65
CA LEU A 11 -12.55 -4.60 5.20
C LEU A 11 -11.54 -4.88 4.07
N ILE A 12 -10.60 -3.96 3.87
CA ILE A 12 -9.50 -4.09 2.91
C ILE A 12 -8.23 -4.52 3.66
N VAL A 13 -7.66 -5.65 3.26
CA VAL A 13 -6.42 -6.19 3.84
C VAL A 13 -5.26 -6.03 2.85
N GLY A 14 -4.28 -5.20 3.23
CA GLY A 14 -3.04 -4.94 2.49
C GLY A 14 -3.04 -3.65 1.66
N GLY A 15 -1.97 -2.86 1.78
CA GLY A 15 -1.75 -1.53 1.19
C GLY A 15 -0.86 -1.50 -0.01
N GLY A 16 -0.80 -2.62 -0.71
CA GLY A 16 -0.26 -2.66 -2.05
C GLY A 16 -1.13 -1.87 -3.04
N PRO A 17 -0.68 -1.75 -4.30
CA PRO A 17 -1.38 -1.02 -5.34
C PRO A 17 -2.84 -1.43 -5.49
N VAL A 18 -3.15 -2.73 -5.40
CA VAL A 18 -4.51 -3.26 -5.53
C VAL A 18 -5.42 -2.77 -4.40
N GLY A 19 -5.00 -2.91 -3.14
CA GLY A 19 -5.79 -2.51 -1.97
C GLY A 19 -6.02 -1.00 -1.93
N MET A 20 -5.00 -0.20 -2.26
CA MET A 20 -5.14 1.26 -2.36
C MET A 20 -6.01 1.69 -3.54
N THR A 21 -5.91 1.02 -4.69
CA THR A 21 -6.77 1.31 -5.84
C THR A 21 -8.24 1.02 -5.50
N LEU A 22 -8.51 -0.09 -4.81
CA LEU A 22 -9.85 -0.41 -4.33
C LEU A 22 -10.37 0.63 -3.34
N ALA A 23 -9.55 1.01 -2.36
CA ALA A 23 -9.92 2.05 -1.38
C ALA A 23 -10.25 3.39 -2.06
N LEU A 24 -9.46 3.77 -3.07
CA LEU A 24 -9.71 4.98 -3.86
C LEU A 24 -10.98 4.85 -4.72
N ALA A 25 -11.20 3.71 -5.37
CA ALA A 25 -12.40 3.48 -6.17
C ALA A 25 -13.69 3.53 -5.34
N LEU A 26 -13.60 3.20 -4.05
CA LEU A 26 -14.70 3.24 -3.10
C LEU A 26 -14.76 4.54 -2.28
N ALA A 27 -13.80 5.46 -2.43
CA ALA A 27 -13.68 6.65 -1.58
C ALA A 27 -14.92 7.56 -1.63
N ASP A 28 -15.59 7.63 -2.79
CA ASP A 28 -16.81 8.40 -3.00
C ASP A 28 -18.10 7.58 -2.81
N SER A 29 -17.98 6.33 -2.36
CA SER A 29 -19.13 5.50 -2.02
C SER A 29 -19.64 5.81 -0.61
N ALA A 30 -20.90 5.50 -0.34
CA ALA A 30 -21.46 5.60 1.01
C ALA A 30 -21.00 4.45 1.95
N LEU A 31 -20.07 3.60 1.52
CA LEU A 31 -19.63 2.43 2.28
C LEU A 31 -18.60 2.80 3.34
N LEU A 32 -18.82 2.32 4.56
CA LEU A 32 -17.85 2.45 5.64
C LEU A 32 -16.75 1.42 5.45
N GLN A 33 -15.55 1.90 5.11
CA GLN A 33 -14.38 1.07 4.80
C GLN A 33 -13.38 1.07 5.94
N LEU A 34 -12.85 -0.11 6.26
CA LEU A 34 -11.70 -0.28 7.15
C LEU A 34 -10.50 -0.81 6.39
N PHE A 35 -9.33 -0.35 6.82
CA PHE A 35 -8.07 -0.68 6.20
C PHE A 35 -7.13 -1.33 7.21
N ALA A 36 -6.66 -2.54 6.91
CA ALA A 36 -5.74 -3.28 7.74
C ALA A 36 -4.50 -3.67 6.93
N ASP A 37 -3.35 -3.13 7.31
CA ASP A 37 -2.06 -3.54 6.78
C ASP A 37 -1.10 -3.83 7.94
N ARG A 38 -0.22 -4.80 7.76
CA ARG A 38 0.84 -5.14 8.70
C ARG A 38 1.89 -4.04 8.74
N GLN A 39 2.07 -3.31 7.64
CA GLN A 39 3.03 -2.22 7.54
C GLN A 39 2.26 -0.89 7.50
N PRO A 40 2.68 0.11 8.28
CA PRO A 40 2.11 1.44 8.13
C PRO A 40 2.33 1.92 6.68
N PRO A 41 1.35 2.63 6.07
CA PRO A 41 1.56 3.22 4.77
C PRO A 41 2.84 4.04 4.82
N ALA A 42 3.71 3.87 3.81
CA ALA A 42 4.94 4.62 3.75
C ALA A 42 4.61 6.10 3.95
N LEU A 43 5.14 6.68 5.02
CA LEU A 43 4.91 8.07 5.38
C LEU A 43 5.06 8.92 4.12
N ALA A 44 4.17 9.91 3.93
CA ALA A 44 4.23 10.90 2.85
C ALA A 44 5.68 11.26 2.51
N PRO A 45 6.02 11.51 1.22
CA PRO A 45 7.40 11.67 0.78
C PRO A 45 8.08 12.83 1.53
N GLY A 46 8.73 12.51 2.65
CA GLY A 46 9.92 13.21 3.10
C GLY A 46 11.06 12.90 2.14
N PRO A 47 12.20 13.61 2.23
CA PRO A 47 13.31 13.51 1.27
C PRO A 47 14.00 12.14 1.19
N THR A 48 13.48 11.10 1.86
CA THR A 48 13.91 9.71 1.67
C THR A 48 13.12 9.08 0.54
N THR A 49 13.58 9.33 -0.68
CA THR A 49 13.14 8.67 -1.92
C THR A 49 12.94 7.16 -1.73
N PRO A 50 11.78 6.59 -2.09
CA PRO A 50 11.67 5.15 -2.27
C PRO A 50 12.54 4.78 -3.47
N ARG A 51 13.62 4.04 -3.20
CA ARG A 51 14.56 3.51 -4.19
C ARG A 51 13.92 2.41 -5.02
N TRP A 52 12.99 2.80 -5.88
CA TRP A 52 12.63 2.01 -7.04
C TRP A 52 13.81 2.08 -8.02
N ARG A 53 14.65 1.03 -8.01
CA ARG A 53 15.87 0.96 -8.82
C ARG A 53 15.50 0.42 -10.21
N TRP A 54 15.38 1.31 -11.18
CA TRP A 54 15.37 0.92 -12.58
C TRP A 54 16.62 0.08 -12.90
N PRO A 55 16.51 -1.03 -13.66
CA PRO A 55 17.68 -1.66 -14.24
C PRO A 55 18.25 -0.68 -15.26
N THR A 56 19.29 0.07 -14.86
CA THR A 56 20.07 0.85 -15.81
C THR A 56 20.57 -0.11 -16.87
N ALA A 57 20.25 0.16 -18.13
CA ALA A 57 20.72 -0.54 -19.33
C ALA A 57 22.24 -0.39 -19.57
N ALA A 58 23.03 -0.29 -18.50
CA ALA A 58 24.45 -0.63 -18.49
C ALA A 58 24.51 -2.09 -18.03
N GLY A 59 24.24 -3.00 -18.96
CA GLY A 59 24.49 -4.42 -18.74
C GLY A 59 25.95 -4.60 -18.34
N ASN A 60 26.17 -5.26 -17.22
CA ASN A 60 27.46 -5.85 -16.91
C ASN A 60 27.70 -6.99 -17.91
N TYR A 61 28.19 -6.66 -19.11
CA TYR A 61 28.86 -7.64 -19.97
C TYR A 61 30.25 -7.87 -19.38
N SER A 62 30.31 -8.73 -18.37
CA SER A 62 31.56 -9.25 -17.83
C SER A 62 31.36 -10.75 -17.57
N ASN A 63 31.46 -11.51 -18.65
CA ASN A 63 31.86 -12.92 -18.64
C ASN A 63 33.10 -12.93 -19.55
N ALA A 64 34.31 -13.07 -19.00
CA ALA A 64 34.93 -14.36 -18.65
C ALA A 64 35.18 -15.21 -19.90
#